data_AF-A0AAF0WDA2-F1
#
_entry.id   AF-A0AAF0WDA2-F1
#
_cell.length_a   1.000
_cell.length_b   1.000
_cell.length_c   1.000
_cell.angle_alpha   90.00
_cell.angle_beta   90.00
_cell.angle_gamma   90.00
#
_symmetry.space_group_name_H-M   'P 1'
#
loop_
_entity.id
_entity.type
_entity.pdbx_description
1 polymer ?
#
loop_
_entity_poly.entity_id
_entity_poly.type
_entity_poly.pdbx_seq_one_letter_code
_entity_poly.pdbx_strand_id
1 'polypeptide(L)'
;MYKGRMLLDEGVYSFVSYSLYHSFMCHTFACFFQISEVYSKELKGAISAVASLQGHLLIASGPKVILHKWTGSDLTGVAFYDAPPLYVVSLNIVKFLIDGSTLSLTVSDDQKNVQIFYYAPKMSESWKGQKLLSRAEFHVGAHVTKFLRLQMLPTPDRTNVAAVPDKTNRFALLFGTLDGSVGCIAPLDELTFRRLQSLQKKLVESVPHVAGMNPRSFRQFHSKGKAHRPGPDSIVDCELLCQFEMLVLEQQHEIANQIGTTRSQIVSNLNDLALGTSFL
;
A
#
# COMPACT_ATOMS: atom_id res chain seq x y z
N MET A 1 -27.66 -0.82 23.15
CA MET A 1 -26.25 -0.35 23.14
C MET A 1 -25.40 -1.51 22.66
N TYR A 2 -24.70 -1.38 21.53
CA TYR A 2 -23.85 -2.46 21.01
C TYR A 2 -22.69 -2.72 21.96
N LYS A 3 -22.40 -3.99 22.23
CA LYS A 3 -21.25 -4.45 23.01
C LYS A 3 -20.32 -5.23 22.08
N GLY A 4 -19.03 -4.97 22.15
CA GLY A 4 -17.99 -5.76 21.50
C GLY A 4 -17.29 -6.63 22.53
N ARG A 5 -16.76 -7.78 22.10
CA ARG A 5 -15.90 -8.62 22.93
C ARG A 5 -14.51 -8.65 22.32
N MET A 6 -13.50 -8.35 23.13
CA MET A 6 -12.10 -8.45 22.75
C MET A 6 -11.59 -9.82 23.16
N LEU A 7 -10.97 -10.53 22.23
CA LEU A 7 -10.29 -11.81 22.45
C LEU A 7 -8.81 -11.64 22.11
N LEU A 8 -7.92 -12.05 23.01
CA LEU A 8 -6.50 -12.23 22.72
C LEU A 8 -6.19 -13.71 22.89
N ASP A 9 -5.69 -14.30 21.81
CA ASP A 9 -5.32 -15.70 21.77
C ASP A 9 -3.81 -15.83 21.48
N GLU A 10 -3.19 -16.83 22.08
CA GLU A 10 -1.82 -17.24 21.77
C GLU A 10 -1.85 -18.51 20.92
N GLY A 11 -1.01 -18.52 19.87
CA GLY A 11 -0.85 -19.66 18.97
C GLY A 11 0.47 -20.37 19.22
N VAL A 12 0.42 -21.66 19.54
CA VAL A 12 1.61 -22.50 19.72
C VAL A 12 1.73 -23.48 18.55
N TYR A 13 2.88 -23.46 17.88
CA TYR A 13 3.22 -24.45 16.85
C TYR A 13 3.87 -25.66 17.50
N SER A 14 3.27 -26.83 17.31
CA SER A 14 3.85 -28.11 17.72
C SER A 14 4.18 -28.95 16.49
N PHE A 15 5.45 -29.34 16.35
CA PHE A 15 5.89 -30.26 15.30
C PHE A 15 5.94 -31.67 15.86
N VAL A 16 5.18 -32.59 15.26
CA VAL A 16 5.26 -34.02 15.60
C VAL A 16 5.84 -34.77 14.40
N SER A 17 6.97 -35.43 14.62
CA SER A 17 7.61 -36.34 13.66
C SER A 17 7.12 -37.76 13.93
N TYR A 18 6.48 -38.38 12.94
CA TYR A 18 6.18 -39.82 12.97
C TYR A 18 7.23 -40.59 12.17
N SER A 19 7.81 -41.63 12.75
CA SER A 19 8.59 -42.65 12.03
C SER A 19 7.78 -43.95 12.02
N LEU A 20 7.25 -44.34 10.86
CA LEU A 20 6.60 -45.63 10.68
C LEU A 20 7.66 -46.71 10.45
N TYR A 21 7.83 -47.60 11.42
CA TYR A 21 8.71 -48.78 11.29
C TYR A 21 8.01 -49.92 10.53
N HIS A 22 8.07 -49.88 9.19
CA HIS A 22 8.32 -51.09 8.36
C HIS A 22 8.67 -50.68 6.91
N SER A 23 9.94 -50.88 6.55
CA SER A 23 10.53 -50.95 5.20
C SER A 23 10.43 -49.79 4.19
N PHE A 24 9.74 -48.67 4.44
CA PHE A 24 9.87 -47.45 3.63
C PHE A 24 9.93 -46.20 4.52
N MET A 25 11.07 -45.50 4.51
CA MET A 25 11.29 -44.30 5.30
C MET A 25 10.60 -43.10 4.63
N CYS A 26 9.40 -42.75 5.07
CA CYS A 26 8.69 -41.53 4.68
C CYS A 26 8.53 -40.63 5.92
N HIS A 27 9.34 -39.58 6.04
CA HIS A 27 9.15 -38.57 7.08
C HIS A 27 7.95 -37.70 6.73
N THR A 28 6.85 -37.89 7.45
CA THR A 28 5.70 -36.97 7.39
C THR A 28 5.78 -36.03 8.59
N PHE A 29 5.98 -34.74 8.34
CA PHE A 29 5.90 -33.71 9.37
C PHE A 29 4.44 -33.23 9.47
N ALA A 30 3.82 -33.44 10.62
CA ALA A 30 2.52 -32.84 10.94
C ALA A 30 2.74 -31.60 11.81
N CYS A 31 2.31 -30.44 11.30
CA CYS A 31 2.29 -29.19 12.06
C CYS A 31 0.92 -29.04 12.71
N PHE A 32 0.87 -29.11 14.04
CA PHE A 32 -0.34 -28.84 14.81
C PHE A 32 -0.29 -27.39 15.32
N PHE A 33 -1.29 -26.60 14.93
CA PHE A 33 -1.49 -25.24 15.44
C PHE A 33 -2.58 -25.26 16.50
N GLN A 34 -2.21 -24.98 17.75
CA GLN A 34 -3.15 -24.90 18.87
C GLN A 34 -3.32 -23.43 19.26
N ILE A 35 -4.58 -23.01 19.40
CA ILE A 35 -4.96 -21.66 19.84
C ILE A 35 -5.48 -21.78 21.28
N SER A 36 -4.94 -20.96 22.18
CA SER A 36 -5.43 -20.82 23.56
C SER A 36 -5.85 -19.39 23.83
N GLU A 37 -7.07 -19.21 24.34
CA GLU A 37 -7.59 -17.90 24.78
C GLU A 37 -6.82 -17.44 26.03
N VAL A 38 -6.16 -16.30 25.93
CA VAL A 38 -5.38 -15.68 27.02
C VAL A 38 -6.18 -14.57 27.68
N TYR A 39 -7.00 -13.85 26.92
CA TYR A 39 -7.80 -12.75 27.43
C TYR A 39 -9.15 -12.64 26.72
N SER A 40 -10.21 -12.47 27.49
CA SER A 40 -11.55 -12.22 26.98
C SER A 40 -12.29 -11.22 27.84
N LYS A 41 -12.68 -10.09 27.24
CA LYS A 41 -13.40 -9.03 27.93
C LYS A 41 -14.41 -8.32 27.05
N GLU A 42 -15.59 -8.07 27.59
CA GLU A 42 -16.59 -7.22 26.95
C GLU A 42 -16.24 -5.74 27.11
N LEU A 43 -16.21 -5.02 25.99
CA LEU A 43 -16.00 -3.58 25.92
C LEU A 43 -17.31 -2.88 25.52
N LYS A 44 -17.44 -1.62 25.98
CA LYS A 44 -18.57 -0.77 25.63
C LYS A 44 -18.39 -0.22 24.21
N GLY A 45 -19.37 -0.47 23.35
CA GLY A 45 -19.29 -0.17 21.92
C GLY A 45 -18.83 -1.39 21.12
N ALA A 46 -19.19 -1.42 19.84
CA ALA A 46 -18.72 -2.46 18.94
C ALA A 46 -17.25 -2.25 18.60
N ILE A 47 -16.47 -3.34 18.68
CA ILE A 47 -15.06 -3.33 18.30
C ILE A 47 -14.99 -3.52 16.79
N SER A 48 -14.55 -2.50 16.07
CA SER A 48 -14.55 -2.50 14.61
C SER A 48 -13.18 -2.75 14.00
N ALA A 49 -12.11 -2.40 14.72
CA ALA A 49 -10.75 -2.61 14.27
C ALA A 49 -9.78 -2.72 15.45
N VAL A 50 -8.71 -3.47 15.23
CA VAL A 50 -7.60 -3.67 16.18
C VAL A 50 -6.29 -3.56 15.41
N ALA A 51 -5.29 -2.92 16.00
CA ALA A 51 -3.95 -2.83 15.43
C ALA A 51 -2.88 -2.78 16.53
N SER A 52 -1.65 -3.25 16.27
CA SER A 52 -0.53 -3.17 17.23
C SER A 52 0.42 -1.99 16.92
N LEU A 53 0.68 -1.15 17.92
CA LEU A 53 1.57 0.02 17.87
C LEU A 53 2.70 -0.11 18.89
N GLN A 54 3.93 -0.41 18.48
CA GLN A 54 5.11 -0.39 19.38
C GLN A 54 4.88 -1.13 20.72
N GLY A 55 4.35 -2.35 20.68
CA GLY A 55 4.02 -3.15 21.89
C GLY A 55 2.73 -2.76 22.61
N HIS A 56 1.98 -1.78 22.08
CA HIS A 56 0.64 -1.41 22.53
C HIS A 56 -0.40 -1.93 21.54
N LEU A 57 -1.65 -1.99 21.98
CA LEU A 57 -2.78 -2.46 21.20
C LEU A 57 -3.79 -1.32 21.03
N LEU A 58 -3.94 -0.85 19.80
CA LEU A 58 -4.91 0.16 19.42
C LEU A 58 -6.24 -0.51 19.07
N ILE A 59 -7.31 -0.13 19.75
CA ILE A 59 -8.65 -0.72 19.57
C ILE A 59 -9.64 0.41 19.24
N ALA A 60 -10.38 0.24 18.15
CA ALA A 60 -11.53 1.09 17.83
C ALA A 60 -12.78 0.48 18.45
N SER A 61 -13.36 1.18 19.43
CA SER A 61 -14.61 0.82 20.10
C SER A 61 -15.66 1.91 19.87
N GLY A 62 -16.56 1.67 18.92
CA GLY A 62 -17.54 2.67 18.49
C GLY A 62 -16.87 3.95 17.93
N PRO A 63 -17.21 5.15 18.46
CA PRO A 63 -16.60 6.41 18.04
C PRO A 63 -15.26 6.71 18.74
N LYS A 64 -14.73 5.78 19.54
CA LYS A 64 -13.50 5.97 20.32
C LYS A 64 -12.39 5.07 19.80
N VAL A 65 -11.19 5.62 19.68
CA VAL A 65 -9.95 4.84 19.49
C VAL A 65 -9.20 4.86 20.80
N ILE A 66 -8.88 3.69 21.35
CA ILE A 66 -8.24 3.55 22.66
C ILE A 66 -6.94 2.77 22.48
N LEU A 67 -5.83 3.37 22.91
CA LEU A 67 -4.53 2.73 23.00
C LEU A 67 -4.46 1.97 24.32
N HIS A 68 -4.24 0.66 24.24
CA HIS A 68 -4.12 -0.22 25.39
C HIS A 68 -2.71 -0.75 25.53
N LYS A 69 -2.29 -0.98 26.77
CA LYS A 69 -1.06 -1.70 27.11
C LYS A 69 -1.41 -3.07 27.65
N TRP A 70 -0.80 -4.10 27.07
CA TRP A 70 -0.88 -5.47 27.56
C TRP A 70 0.12 -5.68 28.69
N THR A 71 -0.33 -6.23 29.81
CA THR A 71 0.50 -6.49 31.00
C THR A 71 0.83 -7.97 31.20
N GLY A 72 0.30 -8.86 30.36
CA GLY A 72 0.42 -10.32 30.50
C GLY A 72 -0.83 -10.98 31.08
N SER A 73 -1.62 -10.26 31.88
CA SER A 73 -2.92 -10.72 32.39
C SER A 73 -4.06 -9.81 31.95
N ASP A 74 -3.80 -8.49 31.95
CA ASP A 74 -4.83 -7.49 31.75
C ASP A 74 -4.47 -6.49 30.65
N LEU A 75 -5.53 -6.01 30.01
CA LEU A 75 -5.48 -4.95 29.02
C LEU A 75 -5.88 -3.61 29.66
N THR A 76 -4.92 -2.70 29.77
CA THR A 76 -5.11 -1.38 30.42
C THR A 76 -5.16 -0.27 29.39
N GLY A 77 -6.17 0.60 29.44
CA GLY A 77 -6.26 1.77 28.56
C GLY A 77 -5.27 2.86 28.98
N VAL A 78 -4.39 3.26 28.07
CA VAL A 78 -3.35 4.27 28.30
C VAL A 78 -3.76 5.64 27.75
N ALA A 79 -4.38 5.66 26.56
CA ALA A 79 -4.81 6.88 25.90
C ALA A 79 -6.09 6.63 25.09
N PHE A 80 -6.86 7.68 24.83
CA PHE A 80 -8.02 7.61 23.96
C PHE A 80 -8.13 8.84 23.06
N TYR A 81 -8.77 8.65 21.92
CA TYR A 81 -9.16 9.69 20.98
C TYR A 81 -10.63 9.52 20.64
N ASP A 82 -11.40 10.59 20.80
CA ASP A 82 -12.80 10.64 20.38
C ASP A 82 -12.87 11.16 18.95
N ALA A 83 -13.51 10.40 18.06
CA ALA A 83 -13.66 10.73 16.63
C ALA A 83 -15.10 11.10 16.23
N PRO A 84 -15.80 12.04 16.89
CA PRO A 84 -17.16 12.43 16.49
C PRO A 84 -17.13 13.20 15.15
N PRO A 85 -18.09 12.98 14.23
CA PRO A 85 -19.24 12.05 14.25
C PRO A 85 -18.97 10.71 13.54
N LEU A 86 -17.71 10.30 13.41
CA LEU A 86 -17.27 9.21 12.55
C LEU A 86 -17.24 7.87 13.28
N TYR A 87 -17.45 6.79 12.53
CA TYR A 87 -17.23 5.42 13.00
C TYR A 87 -15.93 4.90 12.38
N VAL A 88 -15.04 4.37 13.21
CA VAL A 88 -13.73 3.93 12.76
C VAL A 88 -13.85 2.54 12.13
N VAL A 89 -13.83 2.45 10.80
CA VAL A 89 -14.02 1.18 10.07
C VAL A 89 -12.73 0.35 10.03
N SER A 90 -11.58 1.02 9.91
CA SER A 90 -10.29 0.35 9.87
C SER A 90 -9.24 1.16 10.61
N LEU A 91 -8.52 0.51 11.53
CA LEU A 91 -7.29 1.03 12.09
C LEU A 91 -6.13 0.43 11.31
N ASN A 92 -5.63 1.20 10.36
CA ASN A 92 -4.30 0.93 9.83
C ASN A 92 -3.33 1.78 10.63
N ILE A 93 -2.47 1.13 11.41
CA ILE A 93 -1.24 1.77 11.86
C ILE A 93 -0.48 2.08 10.60
N VAL A 94 -0.50 3.34 10.21
CA VAL A 94 -0.11 3.80 8.88
C VAL A 94 1.25 3.20 8.60
N LYS A 95 1.25 2.19 7.75
CA LYS A 95 2.47 1.60 7.27
C LYS A 95 2.88 2.48 6.12
N PHE A 96 3.79 3.38 6.44
CA PHE A 96 4.19 4.47 5.59
C PHE A 96 4.72 4.02 4.23
N LEU A 97 4.33 4.73 3.18
CA LEU A 97 5.18 4.83 2.00
C LEU A 97 6.34 5.74 2.44
N ILE A 98 7.49 5.12 2.69
CA ILE A 98 8.71 5.82 3.04
C ILE A 98 9.49 5.93 1.74
N ASP A 99 9.67 7.16 1.29
CA ASP A 99 10.66 7.50 0.29
C ASP A 99 11.73 8.35 0.97
N GLY A 100 12.80 7.67 1.41
CA GLY A 100 13.87 8.26 2.22
C GLY A 100 13.36 8.85 3.53
N SER A 101 13.21 10.19 3.56
CA SER A 101 12.77 10.96 4.73
C SER A 101 11.29 11.38 4.70
N THR A 102 10.59 11.08 3.61
CA THR A 102 9.21 11.52 3.41
C THR A 102 8.22 10.44 3.84
N LEU A 103 7.18 10.88 4.55
CA LEU A 103 6.14 10.04 5.12
C LEU A 103 4.82 10.29 4.40
N SER A 104 4.30 9.29 3.71
CA SER A 104 3.01 9.40 3.02
C SER A 104 1.97 8.41 3.56
N LEU A 105 0.73 8.88 3.59
CA LEU A 105 -0.49 8.23 4.09
C LEU A 105 -1.37 7.89 2.91
N THR A 106 -1.59 6.60 2.63
CA THR A 106 -2.47 6.18 1.54
C THR A 106 -3.86 5.84 2.09
N VAL A 107 -4.89 6.36 1.43
CA VAL A 107 -6.30 6.22 1.81
C VAL A 107 -7.08 5.73 0.61
N SER A 108 -7.97 4.76 0.79
CA SER A 108 -8.95 4.34 -0.21
C SER A 108 -10.35 4.80 0.20
N ASP A 109 -11.21 5.07 -0.78
CA ASP A 109 -12.59 5.49 -0.56
C ASP A 109 -13.63 4.49 -1.09
N ASP A 110 -14.91 4.80 -0.88
CA ASP A 110 -16.07 4.05 -1.39
C ASP A 110 -16.35 4.31 -2.88
N GLN A 111 -15.67 5.28 -3.49
CA GLN A 111 -15.75 5.57 -4.91
C GLN A 111 -14.61 4.91 -5.70
N LYS A 112 -13.86 3.99 -5.07
CA LYS A 112 -12.77 3.21 -5.66
C LYS A 112 -11.56 4.07 -6.05
N ASN A 113 -11.44 5.25 -5.44
CA ASN A 113 -10.26 6.09 -5.54
C ASN A 113 -9.27 5.74 -4.43
N VAL A 114 -8.01 6.03 -4.71
CA VAL A 114 -6.91 6.04 -3.76
C VAL A 114 -6.31 7.43 -3.77
N GLN A 115 -6.08 7.98 -2.58
CA GLN A 115 -5.41 9.26 -2.38
C GLN A 115 -4.19 9.06 -1.48
N ILE A 116 -3.09 9.72 -1.83
CA ILE A 116 -1.88 9.76 -1.02
C ILE A 116 -1.77 11.14 -0.41
N PHE A 117 -1.74 11.20 0.90
CA PHE A 117 -1.52 12.41 1.68
C PHE A 117 -0.12 12.42 2.27
N TYR A 118 0.39 13.60 2.62
CA TYR A 118 1.64 13.73 3.36
C TYR A 118 1.52 14.79 4.45
N TYR A 119 2.32 14.62 5.50
CA TYR A 119 2.37 15.52 6.64
C TYR A 119 3.49 16.54 6.47
N ALA A 120 3.14 17.82 6.34
CA ALA A 120 4.09 18.90 6.11
C ALA A 120 3.79 20.13 6.99
N PRO A 121 4.10 20.08 8.30
CA PRO A 121 3.72 21.13 9.25
C PRO A 121 4.40 22.48 8.98
N LYS A 122 5.52 22.46 8.24
CA LYS A 122 6.25 23.67 7.83
C LYS A 122 5.52 24.45 6.72
N MET A 123 4.61 23.82 6.00
CA MET A 123 3.84 24.46 4.92
C MET A 123 2.63 25.20 5.48
N SER A 124 2.41 26.44 5.04
CA SER A 124 1.26 27.25 5.46
C SER A 124 -0.08 26.60 5.09
N GLU A 125 -0.14 25.89 3.95
CA GLU A 125 -1.32 25.15 3.49
C GLU A 125 -1.75 24.02 4.44
N SER A 126 -0.80 23.47 5.21
CA SER A 126 -1.05 22.40 6.19
C SER A 126 -1.64 22.93 7.50
N TRP A 127 -1.82 24.26 7.64
CA TRP A 127 -2.33 24.90 8.86
C TRP A 127 -1.53 24.48 10.09
N LYS A 128 -0.19 24.61 10.01
CA LYS A 128 0.75 24.17 11.05
C LYS A 128 0.64 22.68 11.40
N GLY A 129 0.26 21.83 10.44
CA GLY A 129 0.14 20.38 10.62
C GLY A 129 -1.27 19.87 10.94
N GLN A 130 -2.26 20.75 11.09
CA GLN A 130 -3.65 20.33 11.33
C GLN A 130 -4.33 19.73 10.09
N LYS A 131 -3.85 20.08 8.89
CA LYS A 131 -4.36 19.62 7.61
C LYS A 131 -3.32 18.80 6.88
N LEU A 132 -3.67 17.57 6.52
CA LEU A 132 -2.90 16.74 5.60
C LEU A 132 -3.03 17.29 4.17
N LEU A 133 -1.93 17.27 3.42
CA LEU A 133 -1.90 17.77 2.05
C LEU A 133 -1.98 16.60 1.08
N SER A 134 -2.82 16.72 0.05
CA SER A 134 -2.92 15.71 -1.02
C SER A 134 -1.67 15.78 -1.88
N ARG A 135 -1.00 14.64 -2.04
CA ARG A 135 0.19 14.46 -2.89
C ARG A 135 -0.18 13.81 -4.21
N ALA A 136 -1.08 12.83 -4.19
CA ALA A 136 -1.45 12.04 -5.35
C ALA A 136 -2.89 11.55 -5.28
N GLU A 137 -3.52 11.37 -6.44
CA GLU A 137 -4.86 10.80 -6.58
C GLU A 137 -4.88 9.79 -7.73
N PHE A 138 -5.59 8.68 -7.55
CA PHE A 138 -5.69 7.64 -8.57
C PHE A 138 -6.97 6.83 -8.43
N HIS A 139 -7.72 6.66 -9.53
CA HIS A 139 -8.89 5.79 -9.55
C HIS A 139 -8.49 4.35 -9.90
N VAL A 140 -8.68 3.43 -8.95
CA VAL A 140 -8.28 2.02 -9.11
C VAL A 140 -9.28 1.25 -9.98
N GLY A 141 -10.57 1.60 -9.90
CA GLY A 141 -11.65 0.88 -10.59
C GLY A 141 -12.29 -0.25 -9.78
N ALA A 142 -11.72 -0.60 -8.63
CA ALA A 142 -12.20 -1.60 -7.70
C ALA A 142 -12.09 -1.12 -6.23
N HIS A 143 -12.90 -1.68 -5.34
CA HIS A 143 -12.83 -1.33 -3.91
C HIS A 143 -11.59 -1.94 -3.29
N VAL A 144 -10.70 -1.11 -2.77
CA VAL A 144 -9.54 -1.58 -2.00
C VAL A 144 -9.99 -1.96 -0.59
N THR A 145 -9.71 -3.19 -0.18
CA THR A 145 -10.16 -3.74 1.11
C THR A 145 -9.06 -3.72 2.17
N LYS A 146 -7.80 -3.92 1.76
CA LYS A 146 -6.67 -4.01 2.67
C LYS A 146 -5.38 -3.54 2.02
N PHE A 147 -4.56 -2.83 2.80
CA PHE A 147 -3.18 -2.48 2.44
C PHE A 147 -2.19 -3.29 3.28
N LEU A 148 -1.09 -3.69 2.66
CA LEU A 148 0.06 -4.35 3.27
C LEU A 148 1.33 -3.66 2.79
N ARG A 149 2.12 -3.15 3.73
CA ARG A 149 3.43 -2.57 3.42
C ARG A 149 4.48 -3.65 3.32
N LEU A 150 5.24 -3.65 2.22
CA LEU A 150 6.35 -4.54 1.95
C LEU A 150 7.60 -3.70 1.64
N GLN A 151 8.75 -4.15 2.12
CA GLN A 151 10.01 -3.48 1.85
C GLN A 151 10.42 -3.78 0.39
N MET A 152 10.75 -2.74 -0.35
CA MET A 152 11.26 -2.91 -1.72
C MET A 152 12.65 -3.49 -1.68
N LEU A 153 12.96 -4.35 -2.64
CA LEU A 153 14.32 -4.85 -2.80
C LEU A 153 15.23 -3.72 -3.29
N PRO A 154 16.49 -3.67 -2.81
CA PRO A 154 17.44 -2.69 -3.29
C PRO A 154 17.67 -2.89 -4.79
N THR A 155 17.35 -1.87 -5.58
CA THR A 155 17.65 -1.85 -7.01
C THR A 155 19.13 -1.52 -7.20
N PRO A 156 19.88 -2.28 -8.03
CA PRO A 156 21.28 -1.98 -8.27
C PRO A 156 21.40 -0.67 -9.06
N ASP A 157 21.95 0.37 -8.43
CA ASP A 157 22.29 1.64 -9.08
C ASP A 157 23.41 1.39 -10.11
N ARG A 158 23.04 1.15 -11.36
CA ARG A 158 24.00 0.87 -12.45
C ARG A 158 24.78 2.09 -12.92
N THR A 159 24.47 3.29 -12.42
CA THR A 159 25.07 4.55 -12.88
C THR A 159 26.15 5.11 -11.94
N ASN A 160 26.29 4.60 -10.71
CA ASN A 160 27.22 5.17 -9.72
C ASN A 160 28.21 4.14 -9.19
N VAL A 161 29.41 4.11 -9.77
CA VAL A 161 30.56 3.26 -9.33
C VAL A 161 31.12 3.71 -7.95
N ALA A 162 30.56 4.74 -7.33
CA ALA A 162 31.00 5.28 -6.04
C ALA A 162 29.85 5.76 -5.12
N ALA A 163 28.60 5.32 -5.34
CA ALA A 163 27.52 5.68 -4.42
C ALA A 163 27.54 4.75 -3.20
N VAL A 164 27.73 5.36 -2.03
CA VAL A 164 27.30 4.82 -0.73
C VAL A 164 25.95 4.13 -0.94
N PRO A 165 25.72 2.90 -0.44
CA PRO A 165 24.42 2.26 -0.56
C PRO A 165 23.43 3.18 0.11
N ASP A 166 22.65 3.92 -0.68
CA ASP A 166 21.66 4.82 -0.15
C ASP A 166 20.64 3.88 0.48
N LYS A 167 20.74 3.70 1.81
CA LYS A 167 19.84 2.89 2.63
C LYS A 167 18.48 3.57 2.66
N THR A 168 17.94 3.91 1.51
CA THR A 168 16.58 4.40 1.36
C THR A 168 15.72 3.18 1.63
N ASN A 169 15.20 3.15 2.85
CA ASN A 169 14.31 2.10 3.30
C ASN A 169 12.98 2.32 2.59
N ARG A 170 12.92 1.97 1.29
CA ARG A 170 11.76 2.16 0.44
C ARG A 170 10.76 1.06 0.73
N PHE A 171 9.51 1.46 0.92
CA PHE A 171 8.43 0.51 1.11
C PHE A 171 7.34 0.75 0.09
N ALA A 172 6.92 -0.34 -0.56
CA ALA A 172 5.76 -0.37 -1.41
C ALA A 172 4.52 -0.77 -0.61
N LEU A 173 3.35 -0.39 -1.12
CA LEU A 173 2.06 -0.75 -0.56
C LEU A 173 1.38 -1.74 -1.50
N LEU A 174 1.32 -2.99 -1.08
CA LEU A 174 0.48 -4.00 -1.69
C LEU A 174 -0.97 -3.79 -1.23
N PHE A 175 -1.93 -3.96 -2.11
CA PHE A 175 -3.34 -3.86 -1.76
C PHE A 175 -4.17 -4.93 -2.46
N GLY A 176 -5.18 -5.43 -1.75
CA GLY A 176 -6.18 -6.35 -2.29
C GLY A 176 -7.47 -5.61 -2.61
N THR A 177 -8.10 -5.96 -3.71
CA THR A 177 -9.42 -5.42 -4.10
C THR A 177 -10.53 -6.44 -3.82
N LEU A 178 -11.77 -5.95 -3.77
CA LEU A 178 -12.96 -6.79 -3.60
C LEU A 178 -13.21 -7.70 -4.82
N ASP A 179 -12.74 -7.29 -6.00
CA ASP A 179 -12.91 -8.02 -7.25
C ASP A 179 -11.86 -9.16 -7.41
N GLY A 180 -11.05 -9.41 -6.37
CA GLY A 180 -10.05 -10.48 -6.34
C GLY A 180 -8.70 -10.10 -6.95
N SER A 181 -8.53 -8.87 -7.43
CA SER A 181 -7.24 -8.39 -7.92
C SER A 181 -6.32 -7.96 -6.79
N VAL A 182 -5.02 -8.04 -7.04
CA VAL A 182 -3.98 -7.54 -6.16
C VAL A 182 -3.19 -6.48 -6.93
N GLY A 183 -2.98 -5.32 -6.32
CA GLY A 183 -2.22 -4.23 -6.91
C GLY A 183 -1.12 -3.73 -5.97
N CYS A 184 -0.20 -2.94 -6.51
CA CYS A 184 0.91 -2.38 -5.75
C CYS A 184 1.09 -0.89 -6.06
N ILE A 185 1.39 -0.10 -5.03
CA ILE A 185 1.83 1.30 -5.13
C ILE A 185 3.28 1.35 -4.65
N ALA A 186 4.20 1.68 -5.56
CA ALA A 186 5.62 1.80 -5.27
C ALA A 186 6.10 3.26 -5.45
N PRO A 187 6.91 3.79 -4.52
CA PRO A 187 7.57 5.07 -4.72
C PRO A 187 8.56 5.02 -5.90
N LEU A 188 8.67 6.13 -6.62
CA LEU A 188 9.60 6.33 -7.72
C LEU A 188 10.45 7.58 -7.47
N ASP A 189 11.69 7.54 -7.93
CA ASP A 189 12.54 8.73 -7.98
C ASP A 189 11.97 9.76 -8.96
N GLU A 190 12.11 11.04 -8.63
CA GLU A 190 11.55 12.16 -9.41
C GLU A 190 11.92 12.10 -10.91
N LEU A 191 13.16 11.74 -11.23
CA LEU A 191 13.62 11.63 -12.62
C LEU A 191 12.92 10.48 -13.37
N THR A 192 12.80 9.32 -12.72
CA THR A 192 12.13 8.14 -13.27
C THR A 192 10.64 8.41 -13.43
N PHE A 193 10.01 9.03 -12.42
CA PHE A 193 8.62 9.43 -12.46
C PHE A 193 8.33 10.36 -13.65
N ARG A 194 9.10 11.45 -13.84
CA ARG A 194 8.88 12.38 -14.97
C ARG A 194 9.05 11.71 -16.34
N ARG A 195 10.01 10.79 -16.46
CA ARG A 195 10.24 10.02 -17.69
C ARG A 195 9.05 9.11 -17.98
N LEU A 196 8.61 8.33 -17.00
CA LEU A 196 7.46 7.42 -17.14
C LEU A 196 6.14 8.17 -17.33
N GLN A 197 5.95 9.33 -16.69
CA GLN A 197 4.79 10.18 -16.90
C GLN A 197 4.71 10.72 -18.34
N SER A 198 5.85 11.11 -18.92
CA SER A 198 5.92 11.54 -20.32
C SER A 198 5.61 10.38 -21.26
N LEU A 199 6.13 9.19 -20.97
CA LEU A 199 5.81 7.96 -21.70
C LEU A 199 4.32 7.63 -21.63
N GLN A 200 3.72 7.66 -20.44
CA GLN A 200 2.28 7.43 -20.24
C GLN A 200 1.44 8.36 -21.12
N LYS A 201 1.71 9.68 -21.09
CA LYS A 201 0.98 10.65 -21.91
C LYS A 201 1.07 10.28 -23.39
N LYS A 202 2.25 9.87 -23.85
CA LYS A 202 2.45 9.50 -25.25
C LYS A 202 1.76 8.19 -25.63
N LEU A 203 1.74 7.20 -24.74
CA LEU A 203 1.03 5.94 -24.95
C LEU A 203 -0.49 6.13 -25.05
N VAL A 204 -1.06 7.02 -24.22
CA VAL A 204 -2.50 7.37 -24.31
C VAL A 204 -2.85 7.88 -25.70
N GLU A 205 -1.97 8.68 -26.32
CA GLU A 205 -2.22 9.28 -27.64
C GLU A 205 -1.88 8.34 -28.81
N SER A 206 -0.92 7.42 -28.63
CA SER A 206 -0.32 6.68 -29.75
C SER A 206 -0.81 5.22 -29.86
N VAL A 207 -1.35 4.65 -28.78
CA VAL A 207 -1.79 3.24 -28.74
C VAL A 207 -3.32 3.16 -28.86
N PRO A 208 -3.87 2.26 -29.68
CA PRO A 208 -5.31 2.02 -29.70
C PRO A 208 -5.76 1.34 -28.40
N HIS A 209 -6.72 1.97 -27.71
CA HIS A 209 -7.26 1.46 -26.45
C HIS A 209 -8.48 0.58 -26.66
N VAL A 210 -8.66 -0.38 -25.76
CA VAL A 210 -9.81 -1.29 -25.78
C VAL A 210 -11.11 -0.49 -25.76
N ALA A 211 -12.01 -0.80 -26.71
CA ALA A 211 -13.30 -0.13 -26.90
C ALA A 211 -13.21 1.40 -27.08
N GLY A 212 -12.04 1.95 -27.47
CA GLY A 212 -11.86 3.40 -27.62
C GLY A 212 -11.91 4.18 -26.30
N MET A 213 -11.80 3.49 -25.16
CA MET A 213 -11.81 4.13 -23.84
C MET A 213 -10.52 4.93 -23.63
N ASN A 214 -10.60 6.03 -22.89
CA ASN A 214 -9.42 6.81 -22.52
C ASN A 214 -8.91 6.36 -21.13
N PRO A 215 -7.74 5.69 -21.03
CA PRO A 215 -7.21 5.23 -19.75
C PRO A 215 -6.94 6.39 -18.79
N ARG A 216 -6.51 7.54 -19.30
CA ARG A 216 -6.20 8.71 -18.46
C ARG A 216 -7.45 9.26 -17.78
N SER A 217 -8.55 9.38 -18.52
CA SER A 217 -9.82 9.82 -17.95
C SER A 217 -10.37 8.82 -16.94
N PHE A 218 -10.20 7.52 -17.20
CA PHE A 218 -10.61 6.47 -16.26
C PHE A 218 -9.87 6.55 -14.91
N ARG A 219 -8.59 6.94 -14.90
CA ARG A 219 -7.78 7.06 -13.68
C ARG A 219 -8.01 8.35 -12.87
N GLN A 220 -8.81 9.30 -13.37
CA GLN A 220 -9.10 10.56 -12.65
C GLN A 220 -9.96 10.33 -11.42
N PHE A 221 -9.78 11.17 -10.41
CA PHE A 221 -10.56 11.11 -9.18
C PHE A 221 -12.06 11.30 -9.44
N HIS A 222 -12.88 10.37 -8.97
CA HIS A 222 -14.34 10.47 -9.06
C HIS A 222 -14.91 11.03 -7.77
N SER A 223 -15.73 12.10 -7.86
CA SER A 223 -16.37 12.73 -6.69
C SER A 223 -17.90 12.63 -6.67
N LYS A 224 -18.53 12.02 -7.69
CA LYS A 224 -19.99 11.91 -7.86
C LYS A 224 -20.74 13.24 -7.60
N GLY A 225 -20.22 14.34 -8.16
CA GLY A 225 -20.84 15.68 -8.05
C GLY A 225 -20.57 16.40 -6.73
N LYS A 226 -19.80 15.82 -5.81
CA LYS A 226 -19.31 16.53 -4.62
C LYS A 226 -18.17 17.47 -5.01
N ALA A 227 -18.10 18.62 -4.34
CA ALA A 227 -17.00 19.55 -4.49
C ALA A 227 -15.68 18.83 -4.16
N HIS A 228 -14.80 18.72 -5.16
CA HIS A 228 -13.48 18.14 -5.05
C HIS A 228 -12.46 19.16 -5.53
N ARG A 229 -11.38 19.34 -4.78
CA ARG A 229 -10.24 20.12 -5.24
C ARG A 229 -9.23 19.14 -5.83
N PRO A 230 -9.04 19.14 -7.16
CA PRO A 230 -8.15 18.16 -7.79
C PRO A 230 -6.76 18.24 -7.18
N GLY A 231 -6.24 17.08 -6.78
CA GLY A 231 -4.88 16.92 -6.29
C GLY A 231 -3.85 16.88 -7.43
N PRO A 232 -2.56 16.80 -7.09
CA PRO A 232 -1.50 16.61 -8.08
C PRO A 232 -1.60 15.25 -8.77
N ASP A 233 -1.43 15.22 -10.10
CA ASP A 233 -1.34 14.00 -10.90
C ASP A 233 0.07 13.40 -10.78
N SER A 234 0.35 12.75 -9.63
CA SER A 234 1.68 12.23 -9.26
C SER A 234 1.75 10.70 -9.15
N ILE A 235 0.80 9.99 -9.76
CA ILE A 235 0.82 8.53 -9.91
C ILE A 235 0.86 8.20 -11.40
N VAL A 236 1.72 7.24 -11.76
CA VAL A 236 1.76 6.66 -13.11
C VAL A 236 1.06 5.30 -13.12
N ASP A 237 0.36 5.01 -14.20
CA ASP A 237 -0.33 3.74 -14.43
C ASP A 237 0.63 2.72 -15.03
N CYS A 238 1.09 1.79 -14.19
CA CYS A 238 2.03 0.75 -14.61
C CYS A 238 1.40 -0.23 -15.63
N GLU A 239 0.08 -0.45 -15.57
CA GLU A 239 -0.62 -1.34 -16.51
C GLU A 239 -0.53 -0.78 -17.94
N LEU A 240 -0.76 0.53 -18.09
CA LEU A 240 -0.60 1.23 -19.36
C LEU A 240 0.87 1.26 -19.79
N LEU A 241 1.81 1.49 -18.86
CA LEU A 241 3.24 1.51 -19.19
C LEU A 241 3.74 0.14 -19.69
N CYS A 242 3.22 -0.97 -19.18
CA CYS A 242 3.55 -2.31 -19.65
C CYS A 242 3.14 -2.54 -21.12
N GLN A 243 2.16 -1.80 -21.64
CA GLN A 243 1.81 -1.87 -23.06
C GLN A 243 2.95 -1.41 -23.97
N PHE A 244 3.87 -0.57 -23.49
CA PHE A 244 5.04 -0.16 -24.27
C PHE A 244 5.88 -1.36 -24.70
N GLU A 245 6.04 -2.36 -23.83
CA GLU A 245 6.82 -3.56 -24.14
C GLU A 245 6.15 -4.44 -25.20
N MET A 246 4.82 -4.35 -25.32
CA MET A 246 4.02 -5.09 -26.29
C MET A 246 4.01 -4.44 -27.69
N LEU A 247 4.51 -3.20 -27.83
CA LEU A 247 4.60 -2.52 -29.13
C LEU A 247 5.74 -3.08 -29.99
N VAL A 248 5.63 -2.88 -31.31
CA VAL A 248 6.71 -3.25 -32.25
C VAL A 248 7.95 -2.40 -31.98
N LEU A 249 9.15 -2.97 -32.16
CA LEU A 249 10.43 -2.32 -31.86
C LEU A 249 10.59 -0.95 -32.52
N GLU A 250 10.15 -0.78 -33.77
CA GLU A 250 10.22 0.51 -34.49
C GLU A 250 9.40 1.58 -33.75
N GLN A 251 8.15 1.27 -33.42
CA GLN A 251 7.26 2.15 -32.66
C GLN A 251 7.81 2.47 -31.26
N GLN A 252 8.43 1.49 -30.58
CA GLN A 252 9.09 1.72 -29.29
C GLN A 252 10.19 2.79 -29.39
N HIS A 253 11.04 2.72 -30.44
CA HIS A 253 12.10 3.70 -30.65
C HIS A 253 11.54 5.07 -31.04
N GLU A 254 10.54 5.12 -31.91
CA GLU A 254 9.87 6.36 -32.30
C GLU A 254 9.26 7.08 -31.09
N ILE A 255 8.50 6.36 -30.26
CA ILE A 255 7.90 6.91 -29.04
C ILE A 255 8.98 7.40 -28.07
N ALA A 256 10.02 6.60 -27.85
CA ALA A 256 11.13 6.98 -26.96
C ALA A 256 11.82 8.27 -27.43
N ASN A 257 12.10 8.38 -28.72
CA ASN A 257 12.74 9.56 -29.31
C ASN A 257 11.83 10.80 -29.19
N GLN A 258 10.52 10.66 -29.39
CA GLN A 258 9.56 11.77 -29.30
C GLN A 258 9.44 12.35 -27.88
N ILE A 259 9.63 11.53 -26.84
CA ILE A 259 9.65 12.00 -25.44
C ILE A 259 11.05 12.43 -24.98
N GLY A 260 12.07 12.36 -25.84
CA GLY A 260 13.44 12.77 -25.52
C GLY A 260 14.22 11.78 -24.65
N THR A 261 13.96 10.48 -24.78
CA THR A 261 14.69 9.41 -24.07
C THR A 261 15.05 8.26 -25.01
N THR A 262 15.66 7.21 -24.49
CA THR A 262 15.97 6.00 -25.26
C THR A 262 15.12 4.83 -24.79
N ARG A 263 14.81 3.89 -25.71
CA ARG A 263 14.14 2.62 -25.35
C ARG A 263 14.87 1.92 -24.22
N SER A 264 16.21 1.87 -24.28
CA SER A 264 17.03 1.19 -23.26
C SER A 264 16.82 1.76 -21.86
N GLN A 265 16.70 3.09 -21.73
CA GLN A 265 16.44 3.74 -20.44
C GLN A 265 15.03 3.43 -19.93
N ILE A 266 14.02 3.48 -20.79
CA ILE A 266 12.63 3.14 -20.42
C ILE A 266 12.56 1.71 -19.90
N VAL A 267 13.06 0.75 -20.68
CA VAL A 267 13.04 -0.67 -20.34
C VAL A 267 13.88 -0.93 -19.08
N SER A 268 15.01 -0.25 -18.90
CA SER A 268 15.77 -0.32 -17.65
C SER A 268 14.92 0.12 -16.47
N ASN A 269 14.23 1.26 -16.55
CA ASN A 269 13.41 1.76 -15.44
C ASN A 269 12.23 0.86 -15.10
N LEU A 270 11.58 0.28 -16.11
CA LEU A 270 10.50 -0.70 -15.89
C LEU A 270 11.05 -1.97 -15.21
N ASN A 271 12.21 -2.46 -15.64
CA ASN A 271 12.87 -3.60 -15.00
C ASN A 271 13.31 -3.29 -13.56
N ASP A 272 13.86 -2.11 -13.30
CA ASP A 272 14.26 -1.70 -11.95
C ASP A 272 13.04 -1.67 -11.01
N LEU A 273 11.89 -1.18 -11.49
CA LEU A 273 10.63 -1.20 -10.75
C LEU A 273 10.13 -2.63 -10.51
N ALA A 274 10.15 -3.49 -11.53
CA ALA A 274 9.74 -4.89 -11.42
C ALA A 274 10.63 -5.65 -10.42
N LEU A 275 11.94 -5.45 -10.46
CA LEU A 275 12.88 -6.04 -9.51
C LEU A 275 12.64 -5.54 -8.09
N GLY A 276 12.44 -4.22 -7.91
CA GLY A 276 12.16 -3.63 -6.61
C GLY A 276 10.85 -4.10 -5.98
N THR A 277 9.90 -4.56 -6.80
CA THR A 277 8.57 -5.05 -6.37
C THR A 277 8.41 -6.57 -6.44
N SER A 278 9.49 -7.33 -6.67
CA SER A 278 9.49 -8.80 -6.82
C SER A 278 9.27 -9.59 -5.51
N PHE A 279 8.66 -8.98 -4.50
CA PHE A 279 8.18 -9.67 -3.30
C PHE A 279 6.83 -10.39 -3.51
N LEU A 280 6.27 -10.31 -4.72
CA LEU A 280 5.12 -11.06 -5.21
C LEU A 280 5.60 -12.32 -5.94
#